data_AF-A0A973AIF5-F1
#
_entry.id   AF-A0A973AIF5-F1
#
_cell.length_a   1.000
_cell.length_b   1.000
_cell.length_c   1.000
_cell.angle_alpha   90.00
_cell.angle_beta   90.00
_cell.angle_gamma   90.00
#
_symmetry.space_group_name_H-M   'P 1'
#
loop_
_entity.id
_entity.type
_entity.pdbx_description
1 polymer ?
#
loop_
_entity_poly.entity_id
_entity_poly.type
_entity_poly.pdbx_seq_one_letter_code
_entity_poly.pdbx_strand_id
1 'polypeptide(L)'
;MIRIEARPEPSVNMVYAAPLIAVTLTMIAGVFLFMMMGKDPGLALYTFFVEPVSNFTGIAELLVKATPLTLIGVGLSVGFRANVWNIGAEGQLTMG
;
A
#
# COMPACT_ATOMS: atom_id res chain seq x y z
N MET A 1 3.75 28.21 21.86
CA MET A 1 2.73 27.16 21.63
C MET A 1 2.87 26.69 20.18
N ILE A 2 2.99 25.40 19.92
CA ILE A 2 3.02 24.87 18.56
C ILE A 2 1.59 24.97 18.01
N ARG A 3 1.40 25.69 16.90
CA ARG A 3 0.10 25.85 16.23
C ARG A 3 0.10 25.00 14.96
N ILE A 4 -0.86 24.08 14.85
CA ILE A 4 -1.02 23.26 13.64
C ILE A 4 -1.88 24.06 12.66
N GLU A 5 -1.32 24.39 11.51
CA GLU A 5 -2.02 25.07 10.42
C GLU A 5 -2.04 24.17 9.17
N ALA A 6 -3.18 24.17 8.46
CA ALA A 6 -3.31 23.40 7.23
C ALA A 6 -2.35 23.98 6.17
N ARG A 7 -1.59 23.11 5.50
CA ARG A 7 -0.67 23.55 4.46
C ARG A 7 -1.45 23.99 3.21
N PRO A 8 -1.20 25.19 2.65
CA PRO A 8 -1.89 25.66 1.46
C PRO A 8 -1.46 24.92 0.19
N GLU A 9 -0.23 24.38 0.18
CA GLU A 9 0.32 23.62 -0.95
C GLU A 9 0.91 22.28 -0.49
N PRO A 10 0.73 21.19 -1.27
CA PRO A 10 1.35 19.91 -0.97
C PRO A 10 2.87 20.01 -1.14
N SER A 11 3.61 19.45 -0.19
CA SER A 11 5.07 19.44 -0.25
C SER A 11 5.55 18.45 -1.31
N VAL A 12 6.26 18.95 -2.33
CA VAL A 12 6.85 18.13 -3.41
C VAL A 12 7.78 17.05 -2.84
N ASN A 13 8.59 17.38 -1.83
CA ASN A 13 9.47 16.40 -1.19
C ASN A 13 8.69 15.26 -0.53
N MET A 14 7.55 15.58 0.10
CA MET A 14 6.72 14.57 0.77
C MET A 14 5.95 13.70 -0.22
N VAL A 15 5.71 14.15 -1.45
CA VAL A 15 5.11 13.30 -2.50
C VAL A 15 5.97 12.07 -2.77
N TYR A 16 7.30 12.22 -2.76
CA TYR A 16 8.23 11.11 -2.98
C TYR A 16 8.68 10.43 -1.69
N ALA A 17 8.88 11.21 -0.61
CA ALA A 17 9.33 10.66 0.66
C ALA A 17 8.25 9.80 1.33
N ALA A 18 6.96 10.17 1.25
CA ALA A 18 5.91 9.45 1.95
C ALA A 18 5.76 7.98 1.48
N PRO A 19 5.71 7.66 0.17
CA PRO A 19 5.69 6.27 -0.29
C PRO A 19 6.93 5.49 0.17
N LEU A 20 8.12 6.11 0.09
CA LEU A 20 9.36 5.44 0.50
C LEU A 20 9.36 5.12 2.01
N ILE A 21 8.98 6.10 2.84
CA ILE A 21 8.84 5.92 4.30
C ILE A 21 7.81 4.83 4.60
N ALA A 22 6.66 4.85 3.93
CA ALA A 22 5.61 3.85 4.13
C ALA A 22 6.10 2.44 3.81
N VAL A 23 6.79 2.24 2.68
CA VAL A 23 7.37 0.94 2.30
C VAL A 23 8.41 0.48 3.31
N THR A 24 9.32 1.36 3.73
CA THR A 24 10.34 1.02 4.73
C THR A 24 9.73 0.62 6.06
N LEU A 25 8.78 1.40 6.58
CA LEU A 25 8.08 1.08 7.84
C LEU A 25 7.28 -0.23 7.73
N THR A 26 6.66 -0.49 6.58
CA THR A 26 5.93 -1.74 6.32
C THR A 26 6.88 -2.95 6.36
N MET A 27 8.05 -2.86 5.73
CA MET A 27 9.04 -3.94 5.79
C MET A 27 9.54 -4.18 7.22
N ILE A 28 9.85 -3.11 7.96
CA ILE A 28 10.28 -3.22 9.36
C ILE A 28 9.20 -3.91 10.20
N ALA A 29 7.95 -3.48 10.07
CA ALA A 29 6.82 -4.09 10.78
C ALA A 29 6.64 -5.57 10.40
N GLY A 30 6.77 -5.91 9.11
CA GLY A 30 6.71 -7.29 8.63
C GLY A 30 7.79 -8.18 9.24
N VAL A 31 9.04 -7.69 9.31
CA VAL A 31 10.16 -8.39 9.97
C VAL A 31 9.82 -8.69 11.43
N PHE A 32 9.36 -7.69 12.19
CA PHE A 32 8.95 -7.89 13.58
C PHE A 32 7.83 -8.91 13.72
N LEU A 33 6.80 -8.83 12.87
CA LEU A 33 5.67 -9.74 12.87
C LEU A 33 6.12 -11.19 12.61
N PHE A 34 6.93 -11.43 11.58
CA PHE A 34 7.40 -12.78 11.28
C PHE A 34 8.31 -13.35 12.37
N MET A 35 9.16 -12.52 12.99
CA MET A 35 9.95 -12.92 14.15
C MET A 35 9.06 -13.33 15.33
N MET A 36 7.99 -12.57 15.61
CA MET A 36 7.02 -12.92 16.67
C MET A 36 6.28 -14.23 16.37
N MET A 37 6.08 -14.57 15.10
CA MET A 37 5.51 -15.85 14.67
C MET A 37 6.50 -17.01 14.70
N GLY A 38 7.78 -16.78 15.07
CA GLY A 38 8.84 -17.78 15.03
C GLY A 38 9.22 -18.20 13.60
N LYS A 39 8.99 -17.35 12.61
CA LYS A 39 9.34 -17.58 11.20
C LYS A 39 10.61 -16.81 10.85
N ASP A 40 11.40 -17.37 9.92
CA ASP A 40 12.54 -16.65 9.38
C ASP A 40 12.05 -15.44 8.55
N PRO A 41 12.37 -14.20 8.94
CA PRO A 41 11.83 -13.01 8.29
C PRO A 41 12.42 -12.83 6.89
N GLY A 42 13.66 -13.28 6.63
CA GLY A 42 14.29 -13.17 5.32
C GLY A 42 13.58 -14.03 4.27
N LEU A 43 13.33 -15.30 4.61
CA LEU A 43 12.56 -16.23 3.79
C LEU A 43 11.12 -15.75 3.62
N ALA A 44 10.47 -15.29 4.69
CA ALA A 44 9.11 -14.79 4.61
C ALA A 44 8.97 -13.59 3.67
N LEU A 45 9.91 -12.64 3.74
CA LEU A 45 9.96 -11.50 2.81
C LEU A 45 10.28 -11.94 1.38
N TYR A 46 11.20 -12.90 1.20
CA TYR A 46 11.51 -13.47 -0.11
C TYR A 46 10.28 -14.12 -0.75
N THR A 47 9.59 -14.98 -0.01
CA THR A 47 8.36 -15.64 -0.47
C THR A 47 7.23 -14.64 -0.73
N PHE A 48 7.16 -13.53 0.01
CA PHE A 48 6.13 -12.51 -0.22
C PHE A 48 6.43 -11.61 -1.43
N PHE A 49 7.68 -11.17 -1.62
CA PHE A 49 8.03 -10.17 -2.63
C PHE A 49 8.66 -10.76 -3.90
N VAL A 50 9.44 -11.84 -3.79
CA VAL A 50 10.25 -12.37 -4.89
C VAL A 50 9.56 -13.54 -5.58
N GLU A 51 9.03 -14.51 -4.84
CA GLU A 51 8.36 -15.68 -5.44
C GLU A 51 7.22 -15.30 -6.40
N PRO A 52 6.32 -14.33 -6.09
CA PRO A 52 5.22 -13.98 -6.99
C PRO A 52 5.67 -13.41 -8.33
N VAL A 53 6.85 -12.79 -8.39
CA VAL A 53 7.39 -12.24 -9.65
C VAL A 53 8.38 -13.19 -10.34
N SER A 54 8.66 -14.35 -9.74
CA SER A 54 9.69 -15.28 -10.23
C SER A 54 9.22 -16.20 -11.37
N ASN A 55 7.91 -16.30 -11.63
CA ASN A 55 7.37 -17.13 -12.70
C ASN A 55 6.05 -16.56 -13.26
N PHE A 56 5.65 -17.02 -14.44
CA PHE A 56 4.45 -16.52 -15.14
C PHE A 56 3.15 -16.72 -14.34
N THR A 57 3.01 -17.85 -13.64
CA THR A 57 1.83 -18.13 -12.83
C THR A 57 1.72 -17.15 -11.66
N GLY A 58 2.83 -16.92 -10.96
CA GLY A 58 2.89 -15.95 -9.87
C GLY A 58 2.57 -14.53 -10.35
N ILE A 59 3.09 -14.13 -11.52
CA ILE A 59 2.78 -12.82 -12.11
C ILE A 59 1.29 -12.72 -12.43
N ALA A 60 0.69 -13.78 -12.99
CA ALA A 60 -0.73 -13.80 -13.28
C ALA A 60 -1.57 -13.67 -12.00
N GLU A 61 -1.27 -14.43 -10.94
CA GLU A 61 -1.94 -14.33 -9.64
C GLU A 61 -1.77 -12.95 -9.00
N LEU A 62 -0.57 -12.37 -9.11
CA LEU A 62 -0.29 -11.03 -8.63
C LEU A 62 -1.18 -10.01 -9.35
N LEU A 63 -1.30 -10.09 -10.67
CA LEU A 63 -2.12 -9.19 -11.47
C LEU A 63 -3.62 -9.35 -11.20
N VAL A 64 -4.11 -10.57 -10.96
CA VAL A 64 -5.51 -10.82 -10.58
C VAL A 64 -5.87 -10.06 -9.30
N LYS A 65 -4.96 -9.98 -8.33
CA LYS A 65 -5.16 -9.22 -7.08
C LYS A 65 -4.88 -7.72 -7.25
N ALA A 66 -3.85 -7.35 -8.00
CA ALA A 66 -3.43 -5.97 -8.16
C ALA A 66 -4.40 -5.14 -9.01
N THR A 67 -5.07 -5.75 -9.98
CA THR A 67 -6.01 -5.07 -10.90
C THR A 67 -7.16 -4.38 -10.15
N PRO A 68 -7.98 -5.06 -9.32
CA PRO A 68 -9.07 -4.40 -8.61
C PRO A 68 -8.58 -3.33 -7.64
N LEU A 69 -7.47 -3.58 -6.93
CA LEU A 69 -6.88 -2.60 -6.01
C LEU A 69 -6.44 -1.33 -6.74
N THR A 70 -5.83 -1.48 -7.92
CA THR A 70 -5.39 -0.35 -8.75
C THR A 70 -6.59 0.43 -9.27
N LEU A 71 -7.64 -0.25 -9.74
CA LEU A 71 -8.87 0.39 -10.21
C LEU A 71 -9.54 1.21 -9.10
N ILE A 72 -9.64 0.66 -7.89
CA ILE A 72 -10.15 1.37 -6.72
C ILE A 72 -9.29 2.59 -6.40
N GLY A 73 -7.96 2.43 -6.37
CA GLY A 73 -7.03 3.53 -6.13
C GLY A 73 -7.17 4.67 -7.12
N VAL A 74 -7.31 4.34 -8.42
CA VAL A 74 -7.56 5.33 -9.47
C VAL A 74 -8.90 6.03 -9.27
N GLY A 75 -9.98 5.27 -9.00
CA GLY A 75 -11.30 5.84 -8.72
C GLY A 75 -11.31 6.79 -7.51
N LEU A 76 -10.67 6.39 -6.42
CA LEU A 76 -10.49 7.22 -5.22
C LEU A 76 -9.67 8.48 -5.50
N SER A 77 -8.64 8.41 -6.34
CA SER A 77 -7.84 9.58 -6.71
C SER A 77 -8.68 10.67 -7.39
N VAL A 78 -9.71 10.27 -8.14
CA VAL A 78 -10.69 11.20 -8.74
C VAL A 78 -11.64 11.74 -7.66
N GLY A 79 -12.14 10.88 -6.77
CA GLY A 79 -13.02 11.28 -5.66
C GLY A 79 -12.37 12.30 -4.71
N PHE A 80 -11.10 12.11 -4.37
CA PHE A 80 -10.34 13.03 -3.52
C PHE A 80 -10.12 14.40 -4.17
N ARG A 81 -9.97 14.47 -5.51
CA ARG A 81 -9.94 15.76 -6.22
C ARG A 81 -11.26 16.53 -6.11
N ALA A 82 -12.38 15.82 -5.94
CA ALA A 82 -13.69 16.41 -5.70
C ALA A 82 -13.99 16.67 -4.21
N ASN A 83 -13.00 16.52 -3.31
CA ASN A 83 -13.17 16.58 -1.85
C ASN A 83 -14.17 15.55 -1.29
N VAL A 84 -14.37 14.43 -1.99
CA VAL A 84 -15.19 13.31 -1.51
C VAL A 84 -14.27 12.23 -0.93
N TRP A 85 -14.28 12.11 0.39
CA TRP A 85 -13.32 11.28 1.12
C TRP A 85 -13.85 9.90 1.50
N ASN A 86 -15.17 9.71 1.52
CA ASN A 86 -15.80 8.46 1.92
C ASN A 86 -16.76 7.97 0.82
N ILE A 87 -16.29 7.01 0.03
CA ILE A 87 -17.05 6.39 -1.07
C ILE A 87 -17.32 4.89 -0.76
N GLY A 88 -16.92 4.42 0.44
CA GLY A 88 -17.10 3.02 0.83
C GLY A 88 -16.27 2.03 0.00
N ALA A 89 -15.05 2.42 -0.41
CA ALA A 89 -14.17 1.62 -1.27
C ALA A 89 -13.87 0.21 -0.72
N GLU A 90 -13.72 0.05 0.60
CA GLU A 90 -13.53 -1.27 1.22
C GLU A 90 -14.78 -2.16 1.07
N GLY A 91 -15.97 -1.56 1.12
CA GLY A 91 -17.23 -2.27 0.88
C GLY A 91 -17.37 -2.71 -0.59
N GLN A 92 -16.96 -1.85 -1.52
CA GLN A 92 -16.90 -2.18 -2.95
C GLN A 92 -15.92 -3.33 -3.21
N LEU A 93 -14.73 -3.32 -2.58
CA LEU A 93 -13.77 -4.42 -2.70
C LEU A 93 -14.32 -5.74 -2.13
N THR A 94 -15.05 -5.69 -1.02
CA THR A 94 -15.52 -6.89 -0.30
C THR A 94 -16.77 -7.51 -0.94
N MET A 95 -17.70 -6.68 -1.42
CA MET A 95 -18.95 -7.16 -2.02
C MET A 95 -18.81 -7.56 -3.49
N GLY A 96 -17.83 -6.99 -4.21
CA GLY A 96 -17.65 -7.19 -5.64
C GLY A 96 -18.43 -6.19 -6.48
#